data_AF-A0A8E6NZ74-F1
#
_entry.id   AF-A0A8E6NZ74-F1
#
_cell.length_a   1.000
_cell.length_b   1.000
_cell.length_c   1.000
_cell.angle_alpha   90.00
_cell.angle_beta   90.00
_cell.angle_gamma   90.00
#
_symmetry.space_group_name_H-M   'P 1'
#
loop_
_entity.id
_entity.type
_entity.pdbx_description
1 polymer ?
#
loop_
_entity_poly.entity_id
_entity_poly.type
_entity_poly.pdbx_seq_one_letter_code
_entity_poly.pdbx_strand_id
1 'polypeptide(L)'
;MYRVLKNDSLMVSFYAWNRADLFLNAWKAAGFRVVGHIVFAKSYASKSTFVGYTHESAYLLAKGGRNPGPSHPGRDPLEIHGQPTPSDGEAGAEPAATD
;
A
#
# COMPACT_ATOMS: atom_id res chain seq x y z
N MET A 1 5.40 -14.16 10.63
CA MET A 1 6.56 -13.26 10.41
C MET A 1 7.27 -12.83 11.70
N TYR A 2 6.58 -12.39 12.76
CA TYR A 2 7.27 -11.89 13.97
C TYR A 2 8.34 -12.83 14.55
N ARG A 3 8.06 -14.13 14.63
CA ARG A 3 8.97 -15.12 15.21
C ARG A 3 10.26 -15.33 14.41
N VAL A 4 10.23 -15.14 13.09
CA VAL A 4 11.36 -15.42 12.19
C VAL A 4 12.26 -14.23 11.94
N LEU A 5 11.76 -13.01 12.14
CA LEU A 5 12.55 -11.80 11.97
C LEU A 5 13.57 -11.64 13.10
N LYS A 6 14.75 -11.10 12.77
CA LYS A 6 15.75 -10.69 13.76
C LYS A 6 15.17 -9.63 14.71
N ASN A 7 15.64 -9.57 15.95
CA ASN A 7 15.27 -8.49 16.87
C ASN A 7 15.73 -7.13 16.33
N ASP A 8 14.99 -6.06 16.67
CA ASP A 8 15.24 -4.68 16.23
C ASP A 8 15.26 -4.52 14.70
N SER A 9 14.32 -5.19 14.01
CA SER A 9 14.16 -5.13 12.55
C SER A 9 12.85 -4.47 12.12
N LEU A 10 12.78 -4.09 10.84
CA LEU A 10 11.59 -3.56 10.19
C LEU A 10 10.96 -4.60 9.26
N MET A 11 9.64 -4.51 9.09
CA MET A 11 8.85 -5.28 8.14
C MET A 11 7.87 -4.34 7.45
N VAL A 12 7.81 -4.41 6.12
CA VAL A 12 6.76 -3.77 5.34
C VAL A 12 5.68 -4.81 5.06
N SER A 13 4.41 -4.46 5.30
CA SER A 13 3.28 -5.32 4.99
C SER A 13 2.17 -4.55 4.29
N PHE A 14 1.80 -5.01 3.11
CA PHE A 14 0.52 -4.65 2.49
C PHE A 14 -0.62 -5.27 3.28
N TYR A 15 -1.78 -4.62 3.22
CA TYR A 15 -2.99 -5.06 3.92
C TYR A 15 -4.22 -4.78 3.07
N ALA A 16 -5.28 -5.54 3.32
CA ALA A 16 -6.57 -5.28 2.71
C ALA A 16 -7.22 -4.10 3.44
N TRP A 17 -7.50 -3.01 2.72
CA TRP A 17 -8.03 -1.76 3.29
C TRP A 17 -9.32 -1.99 4.11
N ASN A 18 -10.20 -2.87 3.63
CA ASN A 18 -11.48 -3.19 4.27
C ASN A 18 -11.37 -4.09 5.50
N ARG A 19 -10.18 -4.60 5.80
CA ARG A 19 -9.89 -5.47 6.95
C ARG A 19 -8.71 -4.94 7.77
N ALA A 20 -8.42 -3.65 7.66
CA ALA A 20 -7.27 -3.02 8.31
C ALA A 20 -7.23 -3.30 9.82
N ASP A 21 -8.39 -3.32 10.47
CA ASP A 21 -8.59 -3.67 11.88
C ASP A 21 -8.01 -5.05 12.23
N LEU A 22 -8.30 -6.07 11.43
CA LEU A 22 -7.80 -7.44 11.65
C LEU A 22 -6.27 -7.49 11.58
N PHE A 23 -5.69 -6.82 10.59
CA PHE A 23 -4.24 -6.77 10.43
C PHE A 23 -3.56 -6.00 11.55
N LEU A 24 -4.08 -4.82 11.90
CA LEU A 24 -3.56 -4.02 13.00
C LEU A 24 -3.60 -4.78 14.33
N ASN A 25 -4.71 -5.47 14.61
CA ASN A 25 -4.85 -6.29 15.80
C ASN A 25 -3.86 -7.46 15.80
N ALA A 26 -3.72 -8.17 14.67
CA ALA A 26 -2.79 -9.28 14.55
C ALA A 26 -1.33 -8.84 14.72
N TRP A 27 -0.93 -7.69 14.16
CA TRP A 27 0.43 -7.18 14.32
C TRP A 27 0.74 -6.76 15.75
N LYS A 28 -0.19 -6.04 16.40
CA LYS A 28 -0.05 -5.66 17.81
C LYS A 28 0.03 -6.89 18.72
N ALA A 29 -0.85 -7.87 18.51
CA ALA A 29 -0.84 -9.14 19.25
C ALA A 29 0.45 -9.93 19.04
N ALA A 30 1.03 -9.87 17.84
CA ALA A 30 2.33 -10.47 17.55
C ALA A 30 3.51 -9.72 18.19
N GLY A 31 3.31 -8.50 18.70
CA GLY A 31 4.36 -7.68 19.32
C GLY A 31 5.03 -6.67 18.37
N PHE A 32 4.48 -6.46 17.18
CA PHE A 32 4.94 -5.39 16.29
C PHE A 32 4.40 -4.03 16.75
N ARG A 33 5.20 -2.99 16.51
CA ARG A 33 4.78 -1.59 16.59
C ARG A 33 4.60 -1.04 15.19
N VAL A 34 3.50 -0.35 14.94
CA VAL A 34 3.32 0.40 13.68
C VAL A 34 4.15 1.68 13.77
N VAL A 35 5.05 1.89 12.82
CA VAL A 35 6.02 3.01 12.85
C VAL A 35 5.99 3.87 11.59
N GLY A 36 5.16 3.52 10.60
CA GLY A 36 4.97 4.31 9.39
C GLY A 36 3.88 3.73 8.50
N HIS A 37 3.42 4.54 7.56
CA HIS A 37 2.42 4.16 6.56
C HIS A 37 2.90 4.64 5.20
N ILE A 38 3.04 3.71 4.26
CA ILE A 38 3.58 3.96 2.93
C ILE A 38 2.44 3.83 1.93
N VAL A 39 2.31 4.81 1.04
CA VAL A 39 1.29 4.83 0.00
C VAL A 39 1.97 4.80 -1.36
N PHE A 40 1.69 3.76 -2.14
CA PHE A 40 2.15 3.62 -3.51
C PHE A 40 1.07 4.16 -4.43
N ALA A 41 1.29 5.33 -5.01
CA ALA A 41 0.37 5.90 -5.98
C ALA A 41 0.56 5.21 -7.35
N LYS A 42 -0.48 4.55 -7.81
CA LYS A 42 -0.62 4.00 -9.17
C LYS A 42 -1.25 5.05 -10.06
N SER A 43 -0.75 5.17 -11.30
CA SER A 43 -1.32 6.06 -12.32
C SER A 43 -2.66 5.56 -12.90
N TYR A 44 -3.13 4.37 -12.48
CA TYR A 44 -4.34 3.73 -12.98
C TYR A 44 -5.25 3.25 -11.84
N ALA A 45 -6.57 3.43 -12.00
CA ALA A 45 -7.57 2.95 -11.05
C ALA A 45 -7.91 1.49 -11.37
N SER A 46 -7.40 0.55 -10.56
CA SER A 46 -7.68 -0.88 -10.77
C SER A 46 -9.15 -1.27 -10.52
N LYS A 47 -9.93 -0.36 -9.92
CA LYS A 47 -11.37 -0.48 -9.65
C LYS A 47 -11.92 0.93 -9.35
N SER A 48 -13.15 1.23 -9.75
CA SER A 48 -13.82 2.51 -9.49
C SER A 48 -15.29 2.30 -9.07
N THR A 49 -15.51 1.64 -7.94
CA THR A 49 -16.88 1.44 -7.42
C THR A 49 -17.38 2.64 -6.61
N PHE A 50 -16.54 3.21 -5.74
CA PHE A 50 -16.88 4.38 -4.92
C PHE A 50 -15.81 5.49 -4.99
N VAL A 51 -14.55 5.11 -5.17
CA VAL A 51 -13.41 5.99 -5.42
C VAL A 51 -12.50 5.32 -6.45
N GLY A 52 -11.71 6.09 -7.19
CA GLY A 52 -10.66 5.54 -8.03
C GLY A 52 -9.59 4.91 -7.14
N TYR A 53 -9.54 3.58 -7.07
CA TYR A 53 -8.53 2.86 -6.28
C TYR A 53 -7.19 2.90 -6.99
N THR A 54 -6.52 4.05 -6.89
CA THR A 54 -5.24 4.37 -7.52
C THR A 54 -4.08 4.26 -6.54
N HIS A 55 -4.28 3.68 -5.36
CA HIS A 55 -3.17 3.52 -4.42
C HIS A 55 -3.17 2.14 -3.76
N GLU A 56 -1.97 1.66 -3.50
CA GLU A 56 -1.72 0.52 -2.61
C GLU A 56 -1.06 1.04 -1.34
N SER A 57 -1.56 0.59 -0.20
CA SER A 57 -1.09 1.04 1.10
C SER A 57 -0.40 -0.09 1.85
N ALA A 58 0.70 0.23 2.52
CA ALA A 58 1.43 -0.69 3.36
C ALA A 58 1.78 -0.05 4.70
N TYR A 59 1.81 -0.84 5.76
CA TYR A 59 2.34 -0.40 7.05
C TYR A 59 3.80 -0.82 7.20
N LEU A 60 4.60 0.09 7.77
CA LEU A 60 5.93 -0.20 8.27
C LEU A 60 5.81 -0.61 9.74
N LEU A 61 6.29 -1.81 10.04
CA LEU A 61 6.22 -2.45 11.35
C LEU A 61 7.62 -2.61 11.92
N ALA A 62 7.79 -2.29 13.20
CA ALA A 62 9.03 -2.51 13.93
C ALA A 62 8.87 -3.66 14.93
N LYS A 63 9.85 -4.56 14.95
CA LYS A 63 10.03 -5.56 16.00
C LYS A 63 11.09 -5.07 16.97
N GLY A 64 10.80 -5.06 18.27
CA GLY A 64 11.74 -4.59 19.31
C GLY A 64 11.64 -3.09 19.60
N GLY A 65 12.42 -2.64 20.58
CA GLY A 65 12.35 -1.29 21.17
C GLY A 65 13.48 -0.36 20.77
N ARG A 66 14.55 -0.88 20.14
CA ARG A 66 15.79 -0.14 19.91
C ARG A 66 16.13 -0.06 18.43
N ASN A 67 15.14 0.28 17.59
CA ASN A 67 15.44 0.68 16.24
C ASN A 67 15.51 2.22 16.20
N PRO A 68 16.71 2.84 16.25
CA PRO A 68 16.81 4.27 15.97
C PRO A 68 16.26 4.47 14.56
N GLY A 69 15.17 5.23 14.44
CA GLY A 69 14.58 5.53 13.15
C GLY A 69 15.63 6.06 12.17
N PRO A 70 15.39 5.93 10.86
CA PRO A 70 16.34 6.43 9.87
C PRO A 70 16.63 7.91 10.12
N SER A 71 17.90 8.32 9.98
CA SER A 71 18.33 9.71 10.18
C SER A 71 17.65 10.69 9.22
N HIS A 72 17.15 10.18 8.08
CA HIS A 72 16.36 10.91 7.11
C HIS A 72 15.12 10.07 6.74
N PRO A 73 13.95 10.34 7.34
CA PRO A 73 12.72 9.66 6.94
C PRO A 73 12.33 10.07 5.51
N GLY A 74 12.09 9.09 4.63
CA GLY A 74 11.53 9.34 3.30
C GLY A 74 10.08 9.84 3.38
N ARG A 75 9.57 10.46 2.31
CA ARG A 75 8.15 10.83 2.23
C ARG A 75 7.29 9.59 2.01
N ASP A 76 6.10 9.57 2.62
CA ASP A 76 5.16 8.45 2.59
C ASP A 76 4.65 8.07 1.18
N PRO A 77 4.42 9.01 0.24
CA PRO A 77 4.11 8.65 -1.14
C PRO A 77 5.40 8.20 -1.86
N LEU A 78 5.47 6.92 -2.21
CA LEU A 78 6.48 6.42 -3.13
C LEU A 78 5.88 6.35 -4.54
N GLU A 79 6.40 7.19 -5.43
CA GLU A 79 5.99 7.22 -6.83
C GLU A 79 6.75 6.12 -7.61
N ILE A 80 6.00 5.20 -8.23
CA ILE A 80 6.56 4.10 -9.02
C ILE A 80 6.86 4.58 -10.44
N HIS A 81 8.12 4.89 -10.74
CA HIS A 81 8.56 5.16 -12.11
C HIS A 81 8.64 3.84 -12.91
N GLY A 82 7.74 3.65 -13.88
CA GLY A 82 7.92 2.64 -14.94
C GLY A 82 6.71 1.75 -15.23
N GLN A 83 5.58 2.31 -15.67
CA GLN A 83 4.60 1.55 -16.43
C GLN A 83 4.31 2.26 -17.77
N PRO A 84 4.14 1.49 -18.86
CA PRO A 84 4.01 2.04 -20.21
C PRO A 84 2.80 2.98 -20.27
N THR A 85 3.01 4.13 -20.89
CA THR A 85 1.93 5.03 -21.29
C THR A 85 0.91 4.21 -22.09
N PRO A 86 -0.40 4.29 -21.79
CA PRO A 86 -1.40 3.77 -22.71
C PRO A 86 -1.17 4.48 -24.04
N SER A 87 -0.80 3.74 -25.07
CA SER A 87 -0.78 4.27 -26.42
C SER A 87 -2.21 4.68 -26.76
N ASP A 88 -2.40 5.95 -27.09
CA ASP A 88 -3.66 6.50 -27.62
C ASP A 88 -4.16 5.61 -28.77
N GLY A 89 -5.24 4.87 -28.54
CA GLY A 89 -5.69 3.90 -29.53
C GLY A 89 -6.85 3.01 -29.12
N GLU A 90 -7.94 3.58 -28.60
CA GLU A 90 -9.28 3.00 -28.86
C GLU A 90 -10.35 4.08 -28.69
N ALA A 91 -10.56 4.85 -29.76
CA ALA A 91 -11.79 5.57 -30.00
C ALA A 91 -12.77 4.62 -30.70
N GLY A 92 -13.97 4.46 -30.14
CA GLY A 92 -15.10 3.88 -30.86
C GLY A 92 -15.87 2.78 -30.13
N ALA A 93 -16.66 3.15 -29.12
CA ALA A 93 -17.85 2.39 -28.76
C ALA A 93 -19.04 3.37 -28.79
N GLU A 94 -19.72 3.36 -29.94
CA GLU A 94 -20.97 4.05 -30.23
C GLU A 94 -22.09 3.51 -29.32
N PRO A 95 -22.92 4.36 -28.68
CA PRO A 95 -24.04 3.87 -27.88
C PRO A 95 -25.18 3.44 -28.81
N ALA A 96 -25.48 2.14 -28.83
CA ALA A 96 -26.67 1.60 -29.48
C ALA A 96 -27.93 2.22 -28.86
N ALA A 97 -28.65 2.97 -29.68
CA ALA A 97 -30.01 3.42 -29.41
C ALA A 97 -30.95 2.20 -29.36
N THR A 98 -31.70 2.08 -28.28
CA THR A 98 -32.89 1.23 -28.21
C THR A 98 -34.10 1.99 -28.76
N ASP A 99 -34.71 1.44 -29.80
CA ASP A 99 -36.15 1.46 -30.07
C ASP A 99 -36.57 0.02 -30.42
#